data_AF-A0A816R3R8-F1
#
_entry.id   AF-A0A816R3R8-F1
#
_cell.length_a   1.000
_cell.length_b   1.000
_cell.length_c   1.000
_cell.angle_alpha   90.00
_cell.angle_beta   90.00
_cell.angle_gamma   90.00
#
_symmetry.space_group_name_H-M   'P 1'
#
loop_
_entity.id
_entity.type
_entity.pdbx_description
1 polymer ?
#
loop_
_entity_poly.entity_id
_entity_poly.type
_entity_poly.pdbx_seq_one_letter_code
_entity_poly.pdbx_strand_id
1 'polypeptide(L)'
;MMTSVDVKPLITFISSEKVGFGARQPLLATISNNILLLSNHEKGSKNLSGLISVACDEDLHSLFDGFTSNLQDFGQALLNKQGRETIFLVTDKGGKNQQFAGLIQGELLMRFLKNDDDVKPLISFITSEKVGFQARQPLLATISGNIISLSSHFKAYKNLCDLITVSSMEFNFSLVQAIQEHLVAISKLKYGNHVVQSLICLQNEASKLAIASLKGTLMILSKIAYSHFVVQSIFRNSDDMTVLDCFKEINLEELVTNPNGHFVHQSIVRRFETLDIELCRNICSEIVSRKFDFELHDPGYQVFLTCKSVLRKIGKICDHTLFDSVFSLFLHIFTFL
;
A
#
# COMPACT_ATOMS: atom_id res chain seq x y z
N MET A 1 -21.66 -34.69 -13.51
CA MET A 1 -20.73 -34.06 -14.48
C MET A 1 -21.44 -32.87 -15.13
N MET A 2 -21.40 -31.68 -14.50
CA MET A 2 -21.92 -30.41 -15.08
C MET A 2 -20.76 -29.52 -15.57
N THR A 3 -19.66 -30.13 -16.05
CA THR A 3 -18.46 -29.41 -16.50
C THR A 3 -18.58 -28.87 -17.94
N SER A 4 -19.68 -29.17 -18.63
CA SER A 4 -19.89 -28.81 -20.04
C SER A 4 -21.31 -28.34 -20.35
N VAL A 5 -22.05 -27.77 -19.39
CA VAL A 5 -23.38 -27.23 -19.70
C VAL A 5 -23.19 -26.09 -20.69
N ASP A 6 -23.55 -26.33 -21.95
CA ASP A 6 -23.72 -25.27 -22.92
C ASP A 6 -24.92 -24.45 -22.46
N VAL A 7 -24.65 -23.40 -21.71
CA VAL A 7 -25.64 -22.43 -21.25
C VAL A 7 -25.94 -21.39 -22.35
N LYS A 8 -25.41 -21.52 -23.58
CA LYS A 8 -25.80 -20.63 -24.70
C LYS A 8 -27.29 -20.67 -25.04
N PRO A 9 -27.97 -21.84 -25.13
CA PRO A 9 -29.43 -21.88 -25.32
C PRO A 9 -30.16 -21.14 -24.19
N LEU A 10 -29.57 -21.16 -23.00
CA LEU A 10 -30.05 -20.49 -21.80
C LEU A 10 -29.93 -18.98 -21.86
N ILE A 11 -28.76 -18.49 -22.28
CA ILE A 11 -28.51 -17.08 -22.52
C ILE A 11 -29.48 -16.58 -23.60
N THR A 12 -29.63 -17.29 -24.72
CA THR A 12 -30.58 -16.92 -25.78
C THR A 12 -32.02 -16.87 -25.27
N PHE A 13 -32.42 -17.82 -24.40
CA PHE A 13 -33.75 -17.85 -23.80
C PHE A 13 -33.99 -16.66 -22.86
N ILE A 14 -33.03 -16.37 -21.97
CA ILE A 14 -33.11 -15.27 -20.99
C ILE A 14 -33.01 -13.89 -21.67
N SER A 15 -32.19 -13.75 -22.71
CA SER A 15 -32.05 -12.53 -23.51
C SER A 15 -33.27 -12.19 -24.36
N SER A 16 -34.24 -13.11 -24.51
CA SER A 16 -35.41 -12.83 -25.33
C SER A 16 -36.40 -11.94 -24.56
N GLU A 17 -36.75 -10.78 -25.14
CA GLU A 17 -37.70 -9.79 -24.56
C GLU A 17 -39.08 -10.37 -24.23
N LYS A 18 -39.38 -11.59 -24.71
CA LYS A 18 -40.67 -12.27 -24.56
C LYS A 18 -40.79 -13.14 -23.31
N VAL A 19 -39.69 -13.38 -22.58
CA VAL A 19 -39.71 -14.24 -21.38
C VAL A 19 -39.76 -13.36 -20.13
N GLY A 20 -40.92 -13.33 -19.46
CA GLY A 20 -41.07 -12.62 -18.18
C GLY A 20 -40.29 -13.27 -17.03
N PHE A 21 -39.99 -12.50 -15.98
CA PHE A 21 -39.20 -12.93 -14.80
C PHE A 21 -39.64 -14.29 -14.22
N GLY A 22 -40.94 -14.52 -14.06
CA GLY A 22 -41.47 -15.77 -13.51
C GLY A 22 -41.12 -17.03 -14.32
N ALA A 23 -40.95 -16.90 -15.64
CA ALA A 23 -40.55 -18.02 -16.51
C ALA A 23 -39.03 -18.29 -16.46
N ARG A 24 -38.23 -17.35 -15.95
CA ARG A 24 -36.76 -17.47 -15.78
C ARG A 24 -36.37 -18.10 -14.45
N GLN A 25 -37.25 -18.05 -13.44
CA GLN A 25 -36.96 -18.44 -12.06
C GLN A 25 -36.46 -19.88 -11.86
N PRO A 26 -37.11 -20.94 -12.40
CA PRO A 26 -36.64 -22.32 -12.20
C PRO A 26 -35.23 -22.56 -12.73
N LEU A 27 -34.90 -21.81 -13.76
CA LEU A 27 -33.66 -21.92 -14.49
C LEU A 27 -32.53 -21.13 -13.83
N LEU A 28 -32.82 -19.92 -13.35
CA LEU A 28 -31.93 -19.15 -12.49
C LEU A 28 -31.64 -19.91 -11.20
N ALA A 29 -32.63 -20.54 -10.57
CA ALA A 29 -32.41 -21.39 -9.40
C ALA A 29 -31.42 -22.53 -9.68
N THR A 30 -31.51 -23.16 -10.86
CA THR A 30 -30.56 -24.20 -11.27
C THR A 30 -29.15 -23.66 -11.47
N ILE A 31 -29.01 -22.46 -12.06
CA ILE A 31 -27.72 -21.77 -12.22
C ILE A 31 -27.16 -21.38 -10.86
N SER A 32 -27.94 -20.70 -10.01
CA SER A 32 -27.54 -20.23 -8.69
C SER A 32 -27.03 -21.38 -7.81
N ASN A 33 -27.68 -22.55 -7.86
CA ASN A 33 -27.24 -23.74 -7.13
C ASN A 33 -25.88 -24.31 -7.60
N ASN A 34 -25.44 -23.98 -8.82
CA ASN A 34 -24.20 -24.47 -9.42
C ASN A 34 -23.21 -23.35 -9.75
N ILE A 35 -23.50 -22.13 -9.30
CA ILE A 35 -22.86 -20.92 -9.86
C ILE A 35 -21.36 -20.86 -9.57
N LEU A 36 -20.95 -21.33 -8.39
CA LEU A 36 -19.55 -21.40 -7.96
C LEU A 36 -18.74 -22.41 -8.79
N LEU A 37 -19.35 -23.54 -9.18
CA LEU A 37 -18.71 -24.52 -10.05
C LEU A 37 -18.55 -23.96 -11.48
N LEU A 38 -19.62 -23.32 -11.98
CA LEU A 38 -19.63 -22.74 -13.33
C LEU A 38 -18.64 -21.58 -13.45
N SER A 39 -18.57 -20.71 -12.45
CA SER A 39 -17.69 -19.52 -12.46
C SER A 39 -16.21 -19.89 -12.45
N ASN A 40 -15.84 -21.00 -11.84
CA ASN A 40 -14.44 -21.43 -11.74
C ASN A 40 -13.91 -22.07 -13.03
N HIS A 41 -14.78 -22.31 -14.02
CA HIS A 41 -14.43 -22.91 -15.30
C HIS A 41 -14.43 -21.88 -16.43
N GLU A 42 -13.42 -21.87 -17.29
CA GLU A 42 -13.26 -20.84 -18.35
C GLU A 42 -14.49 -20.69 -19.26
N LYS A 43 -15.07 -21.81 -19.68
CA LYS A 43 -16.26 -21.79 -20.54
C LYS A 43 -17.51 -21.37 -19.76
N GLY A 44 -17.59 -21.75 -18.48
CA GLY A 44 -18.71 -21.44 -17.61
C GLY A 44 -18.74 -19.96 -17.23
N SER A 45 -17.60 -19.38 -16.86
CA SER A 45 -17.48 -17.95 -16.57
C SER A 45 -17.82 -17.08 -17.77
N LYS A 46 -17.35 -17.42 -18.98
CA LYS A 46 -17.74 -16.72 -20.22
C LYS A 46 -19.25 -16.71 -20.44
N ASN A 47 -19.89 -17.84 -20.20
CA ASN A 47 -21.33 -17.94 -20.34
C ASN A 47 -22.07 -17.16 -19.25
N LEU A 48 -21.61 -17.21 -17.99
CA LEU A 48 -22.15 -16.40 -16.90
C LEU A 48 -21.99 -14.90 -17.18
N SER A 49 -20.86 -14.46 -17.74
CA SER A 49 -20.68 -13.06 -18.16
C SER A 49 -21.69 -12.65 -19.23
N GLY A 50 -21.98 -13.53 -20.18
CA GLY A 50 -23.04 -13.32 -21.17
C GLY A 50 -24.42 -13.19 -20.52
N LEU A 51 -24.76 -14.07 -19.56
CA LEU A 51 -26.00 -14.00 -18.79
C LEU A 51 -26.10 -12.69 -17.97
N ILE A 52 -25.05 -12.34 -17.22
CA ILE A 52 -24.97 -11.11 -16.43
C ILE A 52 -25.03 -9.86 -17.33
N SER A 53 -24.71 -9.98 -18.62
CA SER A 53 -24.83 -8.86 -19.56
C SER A 53 -26.27 -8.45 -19.86
N VAL A 54 -27.22 -9.38 -19.73
CA VAL A 54 -28.65 -9.22 -20.10
C VAL A 54 -29.61 -9.41 -18.92
N ALA A 55 -29.09 -9.79 -17.75
CA ALA A 55 -29.86 -10.03 -16.53
C ALA A 55 -30.49 -8.73 -15.99
N CYS A 56 -31.72 -8.82 -15.46
CA CYS A 56 -32.33 -7.72 -14.70
C CYS A 56 -31.81 -7.71 -13.25
N ASP A 57 -32.16 -6.66 -12.49
CA ASP A 57 -31.67 -6.48 -11.12
C ASP A 57 -32.04 -7.66 -10.21
N GLU A 58 -33.26 -8.18 -10.32
CA GLU A 58 -33.71 -9.34 -9.54
C GLU A 58 -32.92 -10.61 -9.88
N ASP A 59 -32.58 -10.81 -11.16
CA ASP A 59 -31.75 -11.93 -11.61
C ASP A 59 -30.35 -11.80 -11.00
N LEU A 60 -29.75 -10.60 -11.04
CA LEU A 60 -28.43 -10.32 -10.47
C LEU A 60 -28.39 -10.54 -8.96
N HIS A 61 -29.47 -10.18 -8.25
CA HIS A 61 -29.60 -10.45 -6.82
C HIS A 61 -29.62 -11.96 -6.53
N SER A 62 -30.42 -12.73 -7.26
CA SER A 62 -30.48 -14.19 -7.11
C SER A 62 -29.13 -14.87 -7.40
N LEU A 63 -28.40 -14.38 -8.41
CA LEU A 63 -27.05 -14.88 -8.71
C LEU A 63 -26.05 -14.54 -7.60
N PHE A 64 -26.11 -13.32 -7.05
CA PHE A 64 -25.27 -12.92 -5.92
C PHE A 64 -25.56 -13.75 -4.66
N ASP A 65 -26.83 -14.00 -4.36
CA ASP A 65 -27.24 -14.86 -3.24
C ASP A 65 -26.75 -16.31 -3.46
N GLY A 66 -26.80 -16.80 -4.71
CA GLY A 66 -26.22 -18.09 -5.09
C GLY A 66 -24.72 -18.17 -4.78
N PHE A 67 -23.94 -17.16 -5.15
CA PHE A 67 -22.51 -17.08 -4.85
C PHE A 67 -22.21 -17.07 -3.35
N THR A 68 -23.05 -16.41 -2.56
CA THR A 68 -22.78 -16.12 -1.15
C THR A 68 -23.44 -17.10 -0.18
N SER A 69 -24.26 -18.01 -0.69
CA SER A 69 -24.95 -19.07 0.07
C SER A 69 -24.01 -19.99 0.86
N ASN A 70 -22.77 -20.19 0.38
CA ASN A 70 -21.72 -20.95 1.05
C ASN A 70 -20.40 -20.15 1.05
N LEU A 71 -20.04 -19.60 2.21
CA LEU A 71 -18.84 -18.77 2.36
C LEU A 71 -17.52 -19.50 2.10
N GLN A 72 -17.47 -20.81 2.34
CA GLN A 72 -16.25 -21.60 2.10
C GLN A 72 -15.97 -21.72 0.60
N ASP A 73 -16.98 -22.12 -0.17
CA ASP A 73 -16.87 -22.28 -1.62
C ASP A 73 -16.75 -20.92 -2.32
N PHE A 74 -17.46 -19.90 -1.82
CA PHE A 74 -17.29 -18.51 -2.21
C PHE A 74 -15.85 -18.04 -2.06
N GLY A 75 -15.23 -18.31 -0.92
CA GLY A 75 -13.83 -17.99 -0.68
C GLY A 75 -12.88 -18.67 -1.67
N GLN A 76 -13.17 -19.93 -2.02
CA GLN A 76 -12.39 -20.66 -3.02
C GLN A 76 -12.58 -20.08 -4.44
N ALA A 77 -13.79 -19.66 -4.79
CA ALA A 77 -14.07 -19.02 -6.07
C ALA A 77 -13.38 -17.65 -6.21
N LEU A 78 -13.22 -16.90 -5.12
CA LEU A 78 -12.48 -15.62 -5.12
C LEU A 78 -10.96 -15.78 -5.34
N LEU A 79 -10.41 -16.94 -5.00
CA LEU A 79 -9.01 -17.29 -5.29
C LEU A 79 -8.82 -17.74 -6.74
N ASN A 80 -9.88 -18.27 -7.36
CA ASN A 80 -9.89 -18.60 -8.77
C ASN A 80 -10.07 -17.32 -9.61
N LYS A 81 -9.25 -17.13 -10.66
CA LYS A 81 -9.31 -15.93 -11.51
C LYS A 81 -10.69 -15.75 -12.16
N GLN A 82 -11.22 -16.79 -12.80
CA GLN A 82 -12.50 -16.76 -13.49
C GLN A 82 -13.67 -16.60 -12.51
N GLY A 83 -13.60 -17.29 -11.37
CA GLY A 83 -14.57 -17.17 -10.28
C GLY A 83 -14.65 -15.74 -9.77
N ARG A 84 -13.51 -15.16 -9.41
CA ARG A 84 -13.38 -13.78 -8.94
C ARG A 84 -13.91 -12.75 -9.93
N GLU A 85 -13.52 -12.84 -11.20
CA GLU A 85 -13.99 -11.92 -12.25
C GLU A 85 -15.51 -11.98 -12.42
N THR A 86 -16.09 -13.18 -12.36
CA THR A 86 -17.55 -13.38 -12.45
C THR A 86 -18.26 -12.81 -11.22
N ILE A 87 -17.71 -13.04 -10.02
CA ILE A 87 -18.24 -12.50 -8.76
C ILE A 87 -18.20 -10.97 -8.77
N PHE A 88 -17.10 -10.35 -9.23
CA PHE A 88 -17.02 -8.88 -9.35
C PHE A 88 -18.06 -8.34 -10.32
N LEU A 89 -18.26 -9.02 -11.46
CA LEU A 89 -19.21 -8.57 -12.46
C LEU A 89 -20.65 -8.58 -11.93
N VAL A 90 -21.09 -9.66 -11.28
CA VAL A 90 -22.43 -9.71 -10.68
C VAL A 90 -22.57 -8.73 -9.53
N THR A 91 -21.50 -8.53 -8.75
CA THR A 91 -21.51 -7.61 -7.60
C THR A 91 -21.65 -6.16 -8.07
N ASP A 92 -20.87 -5.75 -9.06
CA ASP A 92 -20.86 -4.36 -9.56
C ASP A 92 -22.16 -4.05 -10.30
N LYS A 93 -22.61 -4.94 -11.19
CA LYS A 93 -23.88 -4.76 -11.91
C LYS A 93 -25.09 -4.82 -11.00
N GLY A 94 -25.09 -5.69 -9.99
CA GLY A 94 -26.20 -5.84 -9.06
C GLY A 94 -26.23 -4.80 -7.95
N GLY A 95 -25.30 -3.84 -7.92
CA GLY A 95 -25.21 -2.83 -6.84
C GLY A 95 -24.89 -3.42 -5.47
N LYS A 96 -24.21 -4.58 -5.42
CA LYS A 96 -23.95 -5.35 -4.19
C LYS A 96 -22.58 -5.06 -3.55
N ASN A 97 -21.86 -4.05 -4.03
CA ASN A 97 -20.49 -3.72 -3.60
C ASN A 97 -20.35 -3.64 -2.06
N GLN A 98 -21.33 -3.02 -1.38
CA GLN A 98 -21.35 -2.90 0.08
C GLN A 98 -21.50 -4.24 0.78
N GLN A 99 -22.47 -5.04 0.34
CA GLN A 99 -22.77 -6.36 0.91
C GLN A 99 -21.58 -7.29 0.69
N PHE A 100 -21.03 -7.31 -0.53
CA PHE A 100 -19.84 -8.07 -0.87
C PHE A 100 -18.65 -7.75 0.05
N ALA A 101 -18.31 -6.47 0.22
CA ALA A 101 -17.21 -6.09 1.11
C ALA A 101 -17.45 -6.51 2.56
N GLY A 102 -18.70 -6.42 3.03
CA GLY A 102 -19.11 -6.90 4.35
C GLY A 102 -18.95 -8.41 4.56
N LEU A 103 -18.86 -9.21 3.50
CA LEU A 103 -18.56 -10.65 3.60
C LEU A 103 -17.05 -10.90 3.76
N ILE A 104 -16.20 -9.99 3.30
CA ILE A 104 -14.74 -10.13 3.30
C ILE A 104 -14.16 -9.63 4.63
N GLN A 105 -14.40 -10.40 5.69
CA GLN A 105 -13.97 -10.09 7.06
C GLN A 105 -13.59 -11.37 7.82
N GLY A 106 -13.08 -11.22 9.05
CA GLY A 106 -12.77 -12.34 9.94
C GLY A 106 -11.82 -13.36 9.31
N GLU A 107 -12.14 -14.64 9.49
CA GLU A 107 -11.31 -15.75 9.00
C GLU A 107 -11.14 -15.72 7.47
N LEU A 108 -12.17 -15.33 6.72
CA LEU A 108 -12.11 -15.27 5.26
C LEU A 108 -11.08 -14.25 4.78
N LEU A 109 -11.07 -13.05 5.36
CA LEU A 109 -10.04 -12.06 5.07
C LEU A 109 -8.65 -12.56 5.47
N MET A 110 -8.52 -13.15 6.65
CA MET A 110 -7.24 -13.66 7.15
C MET A 110 -6.67 -14.74 6.23
N ARG A 111 -7.53 -15.59 5.67
CA ARG A 111 -7.16 -16.58 4.65
C ARG A 111 -6.61 -15.90 3.41
N PHE A 112 -7.29 -14.87 2.89
CA PHE A 112 -6.82 -14.14 1.71
C PHE A 112 -5.50 -13.42 1.94
N LEU A 113 -5.36 -12.67 3.04
CA LEU A 113 -4.14 -11.95 3.35
C LEU A 113 -2.95 -12.90 3.55
N LYS A 114 -3.17 -14.13 4.02
CA LYS A 114 -2.10 -15.13 4.19
C LYS A 114 -1.87 -16.03 2.97
N ASN A 115 -2.67 -15.92 1.92
CA ASN A 115 -2.55 -16.75 0.71
C ASN A 115 -1.39 -16.29 -0.20
N ASP A 116 -0.86 -17.23 -0.99
CA ASP A 116 0.08 -17.03 -2.10
C ASP A 116 -0.57 -16.57 -3.40
N ASP A 117 -1.87 -16.84 -3.59
CA ASP A 117 -2.59 -16.45 -4.79
C ASP A 117 -2.63 -14.91 -4.96
N ASP A 118 -2.76 -14.44 -6.20
CA ASP A 118 -2.92 -13.02 -6.49
C ASP A 118 -4.29 -12.50 -5.98
N VAL A 119 -4.27 -11.98 -4.75
CA VAL A 119 -5.40 -11.37 -4.06
C VAL A 119 -5.48 -9.86 -4.29
N LYS A 120 -4.54 -9.27 -5.04
CA LYS A 120 -4.50 -7.82 -5.29
C LYS A 120 -5.77 -7.28 -5.97
N PRO A 121 -6.40 -7.97 -6.94
CA PRO A 121 -7.68 -7.51 -7.50
C PRO A 121 -8.81 -7.49 -6.47
N LEU A 122 -8.85 -8.47 -5.55
CA LEU A 122 -9.82 -8.51 -4.46
C LEU A 122 -9.63 -7.36 -3.49
N ILE A 123 -8.38 -7.16 -3.06
CA ILE A 123 -8.00 -6.05 -2.18
C ILE A 123 -8.39 -4.71 -2.82
N SER A 124 -8.02 -4.48 -4.08
CA SER A 124 -8.36 -3.25 -4.80
C SER A 124 -9.88 -3.03 -4.87
N PHE A 125 -10.66 -4.08 -5.09
CA PHE A 125 -12.11 -3.96 -5.11
C PHE A 125 -12.67 -3.54 -3.74
N ILE A 126 -12.34 -4.26 -2.67
CA ILE A 126 -12.94 -4.05 -1.34
C ILE A 126 -12.49 -2.75 -0.66
N THR A 127 -11.36 -2.19 -1.09
CA THR A 127 -10.86 -0.91 -0.57
C THR A 127 -11.04 0.26 -1.53
N SER A 128 -11.68 0.04 -2.69
CA SER A 128 -12.04 1.09 -3.65
C SER A 128 -13.21 1.95 -3.18
N GLU A 129 -13.30 3.18 -3.69
CA GLU A 129 -14.38 4.15 -3.40
C GLU A 129 -15.79 3.65 -3.71
N LYS A 130 -15.94 2.57 -4.49
CA LYS A 130 -17.22 1.89 -4.72
C LYS A 130 -17.81 1.26 -3.46
N VAL A 131 -16.96 0.97 -2.47
CA VAL A 131 -17.35 0.44 -1.17
C VAL A 131 -17.34 1.59 -0.17
N GLY A 132 -18.46 1.76 0.54
CA GLY A 132 -18.65 2.83 1.51
C GLY A 132 -17.95 2.53 2.83
N PHE A 133 -17.72 3.59 3.60
CA PHE A 133 -17.01 3.54 4.88
C PHE A 133 -17.56 2.47 5.84
N GLN A 134 -18.88 2.36 5.99
CA GLN A 134 -19.52 1.42 6.92
C GLN A 134 -19.23 -0.04 6.54
N ALA A 135 -19.26 -0.38 5.25
CA ALA A 135 -18.99 -1.75 4.78
C ALA A 135 -17.53 -2.16 4.95
N ARG A 136 -16.60 -1.21 5.04
CA ARG A 136 -15.17 -1.45 5.30
C ARG A 136 -14.85 -1.57 6.80
N GLN A 137 -15.73 -1.17 7.70
CA GLN A 137 -15.44 -1.24 9.15
C GLN A 137 -15.09 -2.64 9.64
N PRO A 138 -15.79 -3.72 9.23
CA PRO A 138 -15.44 -5.05 9.70
C PRO A 138 -14.10 -5.56 9.12
N LEU A 139 -13.76 -5.15 7.90
CA LEU A 139 -12.46 -5.37 7.27
C LEU A 139 -11.35 -4.70 8.10
N LEU A 140 -11.52 -3.43 8.44
CA LEU A 140 -10.57 -2.66 9.25
C LEU A 140 -10.42 -3.24 10.66
N ALA A 141 -11.51 -3.63 11.32
CA ALA A 141 -11.49 -4.26 12.63
C ALA A 141 -10.72 -5.59 12.60
N THR A 142 -10.92 -6.39 11.55
CA THR A 142 -10.19 -7.66 11.36
C THR A 142 -8.70 -7.40 11.18
N ILE A 143 -8.32 -6.43 10.34
CA ILE A 143 -6.91 -6.08 10.10
C ILE A 143 -6.27 -5.56 11.38
N SER A 144 -6.90 -4.59 12.05
CA SER A 144 -6.39 -3.96 13.27
C SER A 144 -6.17 -4.99 14.38
N GLY A 145 -7.18 -5.82 14.66
CA GLY A 145 -7.08 -6.88 15.69
C GLY A 145 -6.02 -7.94 15.40
N ASN A 146 -5.52 -8.02 14.15
CA ASN A 146 -4.52 -8.99 13.73
C ASN A 146 -3.23 -8.36 13.17
N ILE A 147 -3.05 -7.03 13.29
CA ILE A 147 -2.02 -6.31 12.51
C ILE A 147 -0.61 -6.79 12.83
N ILE A 148 -0.32 -7.12 14.09
CA ILE A 148 0.98 -7.65 14.51
C ILE A 148 1.24 -9.04 13.90
N SER A 149 0.24 -9.93 13.92
CA SER A 149 0.33 -11.28 13.35
C SER A 149 0.54 -11.22 11.84
N LEU A 150 -0.25 -10.40 11.15
CA LEU A 150 -0.14 -10.20 9.71
C LEU A 150 1.21 -9.58 9.32
N SER A 151 1.65 -8.54 10.04
CA SER A 151 2.93 -7.87 9.80
C SER A 151 4.15 -8.74 10.09
N SER A 152 4.00 -9.79 10.89
CA SER A 152 5.08 -10.75 11.19
C SER A 152 5.12 -11.91 10.20
N HIS A 153 4.11 -12.06 9.35
CA HIS A 153 3.96 -13.20 8.46
C HIS A 153 4.56 -12.92 7.07
N PHE A 154 5.49 -13.77 6.61
CA PHE A 154 6.26 -13.59 5.36
C PHE A 154 5.41 -13.34 4.09
N LYS A 155 4.18 -13.83 4.05
CA LYS A 155 3.28 -13.59 2.90
C LYS A 155 2.31 -12.44 3.17
N ALA A 156 1.83 -12.33 4.40
CA ALA A 156 0.75 -11.40 4.69
C ALA A 156 1.23 -9.96 4.73
N TYR A 157 2.49 -9.72 5.11
CA TYR A 157 3.05 -8.37 5.01
C TYR A 157 3.04 -7.85 3.56
N LYS A 158 3.27 -8.71 2.56
CA LYS A 158 3.25 -8.31 1.14
C LYS A 158 1.85 -7.92 0.71
N ASN A 159 0.87 -8.75 1.05
CA ASN A 159 -0.54 -8.46 0.78
C ASN A 159 -1.03 -7.21 1.53
N LEU A 160 -0.52 -6.93 2.74
CA LEU A 160 -0.75 -5.66 3.43
C LEU A 160 -0.11 -4.47 2.71
N CYS A 161 1.12 -4.59 2.20
CA CYS A 161 1.76 -3.56 1.39
C CYS A 161 0.97 -3.29 0.10
N ASP A 162 0.52 -4.33 -0.59
CA ASP A 162 -0.34 -4.21 -1.77
C ASP A 162 -1.65 -3.52 -1.41
N LEU A 163 -2.28 -3.92 -0.29
CA LEU A 163 -3.47 -3.26 0.24
C LEU A 163 -3.26 -1.78 0.47
N ILE A 164 -2.18 -1.38 1.14
CA ILE A 164 -1.87 0.05 1.32
C ILE A 164 -1.71 0.75 -0.04
N THR A 165 -1.05 0.10 -1.00
CA THR A 165 -0.70 0.72 -2.30
C THR A 165 -1.90 0.89 -3.23
N VAL A 166 -2.87 -0.04 -3.22
CA VAL A 166 -4.02 0.00 -4.15
C VAL A 166 -5.29 0.59 -3.56
N SER A 167 -5.32 0.85 -2.25
CA SER A 167 -6.50 1.37 -1.56
C SER A 167 -6.69 2.87 -1.77
N SER A 168 -7.94 3.33 -1.60
CA SER A 168 -8.25 4.76 -1.59
C SER A 168 -7.55 5.47 -0.42
N MET A 169 -7.37 6.79 -0.54
CA MET A 169 -6.81 7.62 0.53
C MET A 169 -7.65 7.52 1.81
N GLU A 170 -8.98 7.55 1.68
CA GLU A 170 -9.92 7.43 2.80
C GLU A 170 -9.76 6.10 3.55
N PHE A 171 -9.61 4.98 2.82
CA PHE A 171 -9.37 3.68 3.42
C PHE A 171 -8.03 3.65 4.16
N ASN A 172 -6.96 4.14 3.52
CA ASN A 172 -5.64 4.19 4.12
C ASN A 172 -5.60 5.07 5.38
N PHE A 173 -6.29 6.20 5.37
CA PHE A 173 -6.41 7.06 6.55
C PHE A 173 -7.11 6.32 7.71
N SER A 174 -8.21 5.64 7.42
CA SER A 174 -8.96 4.83 8.40
C SER A 174 -8.13 3.65 8.93
N LEU A 175 -7.35 3.01 8.05
CA LEU A 175 -6.42 1.95 8.42
C LEU A 175 -5.37 2.46 9.40
N VAL A 176 -4.74 3.61 9.13
CA VAL A 176 -3.75 4.20 10.03
C VAL A 176 -4.37 4.53 11.39
N GLN A 177 -5.55 5.15 11.42
CA GLN A 177 -6.27 5.41 12.67
C GLN A 177 -6.49 4.12 13.49
N ALA A 178 -6.84 3.02 12.81
CA ALA A 178 -7.10 1.74 13.46
C ALA A 178 -5.83 1.02 13.95
N ILE A 179 -4.63 1.37 13.47
CA ILE A 179 -3.38 0.68 13.82
C ILE A 179 -2.31 1.58 14.43
N GLN A 180 -2.59 2.87 14.65
CA GLN A 180 -1.60 3.87 15.07
C GLN A 180 -0.83 3.46 16.33
N GLU A 181 -1.50 2.89 17.32
CA GLU A 181 -0.90 2.41 18.58
C GLU A 181 0.09 1.26 18.38
N HIS A 182 0.00 0.57 17.25
CA HIS A 182 0.87 -0.57 16.91
C HIS A 182 2.04 -0.18 15.99
N LEU A 183 2.08 1.02 15.40
CA LEU A 183 3.05 1.37 14.36
C LEU A 183 4.51 1.31 14.83
N VAL A 184 4.79 1.68 16.08
CA VAL A 184 6.12 1.54 16.70
C VAL A 184 6.51 0.06 16.83
N ALA A 185 5.59 -0.81 17.22
CA ALA A 185 5.84 -2.25 17.34
C ALA A 185 6.05 -2.88 15.94
N ILE A 186 5.21 -2.53 14.97
CA ILE A 186 5.26 -3.03 13.59
C ILE A 186 6.60 -2.65 12.94
N SER A 187 7.10 -1.43 13.18
CA SER A 187 8.37 -0.93 12.66
C SER A 187 9.58 -1.78 13.07
N LYS A 188 9.52 -2.45 14.22
CA LYS A 188 10.60 -3.30 14.75
C LYS A 188 10.57 -4.72 14.18
N LEU A 189 9.51 -5.11 13.47
CA LEU A 189 9.37 -6.44 12.90
C LEU A 189 10.18 -6.56 11.60
N LYS A 190 10.80 -7.74 11.40
CA LYS A 190 11.56 -8.08 10.16
C LYS A 190 10.76 -7.85 8.88
N TYR A 191 9.46 -8.10 8.91
CA TYR A 191 8.57 -7.90 7.77
C TYR A 191 7.68 -6.66 7.94
N GLY A 192 7.21 -6.39 9.16
CA GLY A 192 6.34 -5.25 9.46
C GLY A 192 6.94 -3.88 9.14
N ASN A 193 8.27 -3.72 9.21
CA ASN A 193 8.90 -2.47 8.78
C ASN A 193 8.57 -2.11 7.32
N HIS A 194 8.30 -3.08 6.43
CA HIS A 194 7.87 -2.81 5.06
C HIS A 194 6.44 -2.25 5.01
N VAL A 195 5.55 -2.71 5.89
CA VAL A 195 4.17 -2.21 5.99
C VAL A 195 4.17 -0.74 6.37
N VAL A 196 4.98 -0.35 7.37
CA VAL A 196 5.10 1.07 7.78
C VAL A 196 5.76 1.91 6.69
N GLN A 197 6.78 1.38 6.01
CA GLN A 197 7.38 2.06 4.86
C GLN A 197 6.38 2.28 3.72
N SER A 198 5.51 1.31 3.43
CA SER A 198 4.44 1.48 2.44
C SER A 198 3.49 2.63 2.80
N LEU A 199 3.14 2.78 4.09
CA LEU A 199 2.33 3.92 4.55
C LEU A 199 3.06 5.25 4.34
N ILE A 200 4.36 5.32 4.69
CA ILE A 200 5.18 6.52 4.52
C ILE A 200 5.26 6.94 3.05
N CYS A 201 5.47 5.97 2.16
CA CYS A 201 5.60 6.20 0.72
C CYS A 201 4.32 6.73 0.04
N LEU A 202 3.17 6.71 0.70
CA LEU A 202 1.92 7.28 0.16
C LEU A 202 1.96 8.79 -0.04
N GLN A 203 2.79 9.52 0.72
CA GLN A 203 2.96 10.98 0.63
C GLN A 203 1.64 11.77 0.67
N ASN A 204 0.70 11.32 1.50
CA ASN A 204 -0.61 11.94 1.70
C ASN A 204 -0.95 12.05 3.20
N GLU A 205 -2.18 12.44 3.53
CA GLU A 205 -2.60 12.63 4.94
C GLU A 205 -2.52 11.34 5.77
N ALA A 206 -2.69 10.16 5.17
CA ALA A 206 -2.48 8.89 5.87
C ALA A 206 -0.99 8.67 6.23
N SER A 207 -0.08 9.06 5.33
CA SER A 207 1.37 9.05 5.61
C SER A 207 1.73 9.98 6.77
N LYS A 208 1.22 11.23 6.74
CA LYS A 208 1.45 12.20 7.83
C LYS A 208 0.94 11.70 9.18
N LEU A 209 -0.25 11.08 9.22
CA LEU A 209 -0.81 10.50 10.44
C LEU A 209 0.05 9.32 10.94
N ALA A 210 0.53 8.46 10.03
CA ALA A 210 1.40 7.34 10.39
C ALA A 210 2.73 7.85 10.98
N ILE A 211 3.33 8.88 10.37
CA ILE A 211 4.57 9.51 10.87
C ILE A 211 4.33 10.18 12.21
N ALA A 212 3.21 10.89 12.39
CA ALA A 212 2.86 11.51 13.67
C ALA A 212 2.77 10.48 14.80
N SER A 213 2.32 9.26 14.50
CA SER A 213 2.23 8.15 15.48
C SER A 213 3.59 7.55 15.86
N LEU A 214 4.64 7.85 15.09
CA LEU A 214 6.02 7.42 15.38
C LEU A 214 6.82 8.49 16.14
N LYS A 215 6.28 9.70 16.28
CA LYS A 215 6.94 10.80 17.00
C LYS A 215 7.22 10.46 18.45
N GLY A 216 8.26 11.06 18.99
CA GLY A 216 8.85 10.75 20.28
C GLY A 216 9.65 9.45 20.31
N THR A 217 9.68 8.68 19.21
CA THR A 217 10.40 7.39 19.14
C THR A 217 11.44 7.33 18.03
N LEU A 218 11.57 8.35 17.19
CA LEU A 218 12.38 8.29 15.96
C LEU A 218 13.86 8.04 16.27
N MET A 219 14.40 8.65 17.33
CA MET A 219 15.78 8.44 17.75
C MET A 219 16.05 6.98 18.17
N ILE A 220 15.11 6.38 18.91
CA ILE A 220 15.21 5.00 19.36
C ILE A 220 15.09 4.05 18.15
N LEU A 221 14.11 4.29 17.27
CA LEU A 221 13.89 3.48 16.07
C LEU A 221 15.07 3.53 15.10
N SER A 222 15.81 4.64 15.06
CA SER A 222 17.00 4.80 14.22
C SER A 222 18.13 3.82 14.57
N LYS A 223 18.18 3.35 15.82
CA LYS A 223 19.26 2.49 16.34
C LYS A 223 18.91 1.01 16.36
N ILE A 224 17.66 0.65 16.07
CA ILE A 224 17.16 -0.72 16.15
C ILE A 224 17.12 -1.39 14.75
N ALA A 225 17.41 -2.70 14.73
CA ALA A 225 17.31 -3.51 13.52
C ALA A 225 15.90 -3.41 12.91
N TYR A 226 15.83 -3.38 11.58
CA TYR A 226 14.60 -3.21 10.79
C TYR A 226 13.93 -1.84 10.89
N SER A 227 13.75 -1.27 12.09
CA SER A 227 13.05 0.01 12.25
C SER A 227 13.82 1.20 11.69
N HIS A 228 15.16 1.12 11.61
CA HIS A 228 15.95 2.16 10.98
C HIS A 228 15.62 2.32 9.47
N PHE A 229 15.06 1.31 8.80
CA PHE A 229 14.55 1.45 7.42
C PHE A 229 13.31 2.33 7.35
N VAL A 230 12.46 2.28 8.38
CA VAL A 230 11.28 3.15 8.50
C VAL A 230 11.73 4.61 8.62
N VAL A 231 12.68 4.90 9.51
CA VAL A 231 13.19 6.26 9.70
C VAL A 231 13.90 6.76 8.44
N GLN A 232 14.69 5.92 7.76
CA GLN A 232 15.26 6.27 6.45
C GLN A 232 14.19 6.61 5.42
N SER A 233 13.08 5.86 5.39
CA SER A 233 11.96 6.14 4.47
C SER A 233 11.32 7.49 4.74
N ILE A 234 11.15 7.88 6.02
CA ILE A 234 10.65 9.22 6.40
C ILE A 234 11.53 10.30 5.76
N PHE A 235 12.85 10.23 5.97
CA PHE A 235 13.77 11.24 5.44
C PHE A 235 13.90 11.23 3.90
N ARG A 236 13.63 10.10 3.23
CA ARG A 236 13.73 10.00 1.77
C ARG A 236 12.46 10.43 1.04
N ASN A 237 11.29 10.12 1.61
CA ASN A 237 10.03 10.16 0.88
C ASN A 237 9.05 11.21 1.40
N SER A 238 9.25 11.77 2.59
CA SER A 238 8.31 12.75 3.15
C SER A 238 8.57 14.16 2.61
N ASP A 239 7.54 15.00 2.68
CA ASP A 239 7.64 16.42 2.38
C ASP A 239 8.61 17.14 3.32
N ASP A 240 9.08 18.30 2.88
CA ASP A 240 10.11 19.10 3.56
C ASP A 240 9.71 19.47 5.00
N MET A 241 8.45 19.83 5.24
CA MET A 241 7.97 20.21 6.57
C MET A 241 7.98 19.01 7.52
N THR A 242 7.52 17.86 7.04
CA THR A 242 7.56 16.60 7.81
C THR A 242 9.00 16.20 8.13
N VAL A 243 9.93 16.34 7.18
CA VAL A 243 11.36 16.05 7.39
C VAL A 243 11.96 16.95 8.47
N LEU A 244 11.77 18.26 8.37
CA LEU A 244 12.30 19.23 9.33
C LEU A 244 11.77 18.98 10.74
N ASP A 245 10.49 18.60 10.85
CA ASP A 245 9.88 18.33 12.13
C ASP A 245 10.39 17.01 12.75
N CYS A 246 10.52 15.95 11.95
CA CYS A 246 11.10 14.67 12.40
C CYS A 246 12.58 14.80 12.78
N PHE A 247 13.33 15.68 12.12
CA PHE A 247 14.74 15.92 12.41
C PHE A 247 14.98 16.44 13.83
N LYS A 248 14.02 17.16 14.43
CA LYS A 248 14.13 17.68 15.81
C LYS A 248 14.31 16.60 16.87
N GLU A 249 13.90 15.37 16.59
CA GLU A 249 14.07 14.24 17.51
C GLU A 249 15.43 13.57 17.39
N ILE A 250 16.23 13.89 16.36
CA ILE A 250 17.42 13.13 16.03
C ILE A 250 18.68 13.78 16.61
N ASN A 251 19.42 13.00 17.40
CA ASN A 251 20.79 13.31 17.77
C ASN A 251 21.75 12.62 16.79
N LEU A 252 22.33 13.38 15.85
CA LEU A 252 23.20 12.83 14.80
C LEU A 252 24.46 12.15 15.37
N GLU A 253 25.06 12.70 16.43
CA GLU A 253 26.30 12.17 17.01
C GLU A 253 26.13 10.72 17.48
N GLU A 254 24.99 10.41 18.10
CA GLU A 254 24.65 9.06 18.56
C GLU A 254 24.46 8.04 17.43
N LEU A 255 24.26 8.51 16.19
CA LEU A 255 24.02 7.63 15.05
C LEU A 255 25.31 7.24 14.31
N VAL A 256 26.36 8.06 14.39
CA VAL A 256 27.56 7.94 13.52
C VAL A 256 28.20 6.56 13.63
N THR A 257 28.43 6.09 14.84
CA THR A 257 29.08 4.80 15.11
C THR A 257 28.08 3.67 15.38
N ASN A 258 26.77 3.95 15.32
CA ASN A 258 25.76 2.94 15.57
C ASN A 258 25.59 2.01 14.35
N PRO A 259 25.56 0.67 14.53
CA PRO A 259 25.44 -0.30 13.44
C PRO A 259 24.20 -0.13 12.55
N ASN A 260 23.11 0.44 13.05
CA ASN A 260 21.90 0.74 12.27
C ASN A 260 21.76 2.25 12.02
N GLY A 261 22.06 3.06 13.04
CA GLY A 261 21.88 4.52 13.02
C GLY A 261 22.68 5.23 11.94
N HIS A 262 23.85 4.72 11.58
CA HIS A 262 24.70 5.34 10.57
C HIS A 262 24.01 5.43 9.19
N PHE A 263 23.11 4.49 8.86
CA PHE A 263 22.30 4.56 7.63
C PHE A 263 21.24 5.68 7.67
N VAL A 264 20.69 5.95 8.85
CA VAL A 264 19.77 7.07 9.07
C VAL A 264 20.51 8.39 8.94
N HIS A 265 21.68 8.52 9.58
CA HIS A 265 22.54 9.71 9.46
C HIS A 265 22.85 10.01 7.98
N GLN A 266 23.28 9.00 7.21
CA GLN A 266 23.54 9.16 5.78
C GLN A 266 22.29 9.60 5.00
N SER A 267 21.11 9.11 5.36
CA SER A 267 19.86 9.49 4.70
C SER A 267 19.46 10.93 5.02
N ILE A 268 19.69 11.38 6.25
CA ILE A 268 19.49 12.78 6.65
C ILE A 268 20.44 13.67 5.85
N VAL A 269 21.74 13.40 5.86
CA VAL A 269 22.73 14.22 5.13
C VAL A 269 22.38 14.32 3.63
N ARG A 270 21.98 13.21 3.00
CA ARG A 270 21.55 13.22 1.59
C ARG A 270 20.26 14.03 1.38
N ARG A 271 19.33 14.03 2.32
CA ARG A 271 18.11 14.84 2.23
C ARG A 271 18.39 16.33 2.40
N PHE A 272 19.28 16.67 3.33
CA PHE A 272 19.66 18.03 3.64
C PHE A 272 20.60 18.63 2.58
N GLU A 273 21.22 17.80 1.72
CA GLU A 273 21.95 18.24 0.51
C GLU A 273 21.14 19.23 -0.34
N THR A 274 19.81 19.09 -0.37
CA THR A 274 18.92 20.00 -1.11
C THR A 274 17.97 20.80 -0.22
N LEU A 275 17.61 20.26 0.95
CA LEU A 275 16.62 20.89 1.84
C LEU A 275 17.20 22.06 2.65
N ASP A 276 18.42 21.90 3.16
CA ASP A 276 19.12 22.93 3.93
C ASP A 276 20.64 22.77 3.74
N ILE A 277 21.15 23.43 2.70
CA ILE A 277 22.53 23.30 2.25
C ILE A 277 23.52 23.76 3.33
N GLU A 278 23.18 24.79 4.11
CA GLU A 278 24.06 25.34 5.13
C GLU A 278 24.18 24.38 6.31
N LEU A 279 23.06 23.90 6.84
CA LEU A 279 23.05 22.88 7.89
C LEU A 279 23.75 21.60 7.43
N CYS A 280 23.48 21.16 6.19
CA CYS A 280 24.15 19.99 5.61
C CYS A 280 25.68 20.18 5.54
N ARG A 281 26.15 21.35 5.08
CA ARG A 281 27.57 21.70 5.02
C ARG A 281 28.20 21.67 6.42
N ASN A 282 27.52 22.20 7.43
CA ASN A 282 28.02 22.22 8.81
C ASN A 282 28.17 20.80 9.36
N ILE A 283 27.12 19.97 9.28
CA ILE A 283 27.14 18.56 9.70
C ILE A 283 28.28 17.81 9.00
N CYS A 284 28.38 17.94 7.68
CA CYS A 284 29.40 17.19 6.95
C CYS A 284 30.82 17.66 7.26
N SER A 285 31.03 18.96 7.47
CA SER A 285 32.36 19.53 7.78
C SER A 285 32.85 19.05 9.14
N GLU A 286 31.95 18.95 10.13
CA GLU A 286 32.26 18.42 11.46
C GLU A 286 32.67 16.94 11.39
N ILE A 287 31.93 16.10 10.67
CA ILE A 287 32.30 14.68 10.49
C ILE A 287 33.65 14.53 9.78
N VAL A 288 33.90 15.34 8.74
CA VAL A 288 35.13 15.24 7.95
C VAL A 288 36.36 15.72 8.73
N SER A 289 36.23 16.74 9.58
CA SER A 289 37.34 17.22 10.42
C SER A 289 37.76 16.16 11.47
N ARG A 290 36.83 15.30 11.87
CA ARG A 290 37.02 14.19 12.81
C ARG A 290 37.35 12.85 12.16
N LYS A 291 37.95 12.84 10.95
CA LYS A 291 38.30 11.60 10.20
C LYS A 291 38.91 10.51 11.08
N PHE A 292 39.88 10.87 11.91
CA PHE A 292 40.64 9.92 12.73
C PHE A 292 39.79 9.24 13.81
N ASP A 293 38.70 9.88 14.26
CA ASP A 293 37.76 9.30 15.24
C ASP A 293 36.99 8.11 14.64
N PHE A 294 36.85 8.06 13.31
CA PHE A 294 35.98 7.09 12.62
C PHE A 294 36.74 6.08 11.76
N GLU A 295 38.04 6.27 11.53
CA GLU A 295 38.84 5.48 10.58
C GLU A 295 38.88 3.99 10.91
N LEU A 296 38.70 3.63 12.19
CA LEU A 296 38.67 2.24 12.67
C LEU A 296 37.26 1.71 12.97
N HIS A 297 36.21 2.50 12.71
CA HIS A 297 34.82 2.12 12.96
C HIS A 297 34.07 2.02 11.63
N ASP A 298 33.75 0.80 11.16
CA ASP A 298 33.07 0.60 9.87
C ASP A 298 31.84 1.51 9.67
N PRO A 299 30.88 1.62 10.63
CA PRO A 299 29.74 2.53 10.49
C PRO A 299 30.15 4.00 10.38
N GLY A 300 31.06 4.45 11.24
CA GLY A 300 31.53 5.84 11.26
C GLY A 300 32.29 6.20 9.99
N TYR A 301 33.12 5.29 9.49
CA TYR A 301 33.84 5.50 8.24
C TYR A 301 32.89 5.64 7.03
N GLN A 302 31.79 4.88 6.99
CA GLN A 302 30.76 5.05 5.95
C GLN A 302 30.06 6.43 6.02
N VAL A 303 29.81 6.93 7.23
CA VAL A 303 29.27 8.29 7.43
C VAL A 303 30.26 9.33 6.94
N PHE A 304 31.55 9.20 7.32
CA PHE A 304 32.63 10.05 6.83
C PHE A 304 32.70 10.09 5.30
N LEU A 305 32.66 8.93 4.63
CA LEU A 305 32.70 8.85 3.17
C LEU A 305 31.49 9.55 2.54
N THR A 306 30.31 9.39 3.13
CA THR A 306 29.08 10.06 2.67
C THR A 306 29.19 11.58 2.82
N CYS A 307 29.58 12.08 4.00
CA CYS A 307 29.76 13.51 4.25
C CYS A 307 30.82 14.13 3.32
N LYS A 308 31.95 13.46 3.11
CA LYS A 308 32.99 13.88 2.16
C LYS A 308 32.46 13.95 0.72
N SER A 309 31.64 12.99 0.31
CA SER A 309 31.01 12.99 -1.01
C SER A 309 30.03 14.15 -1.18
N VAL A 310 29.19 14.40 -0.17
CA VAL A 310 28.19 15.46 -0.19
C VAL A 310 28.84 16.85 -0.20
N LEU A 311 29.88 17.10 0.62
CA LEU A 311 30.61 18.36 0.57
C LEU A 311 31.21 18.67 -0.81
N ARG A 312 31.75 17.65 -1.49
CA ARG A 312 32.26 17.82 -2.86
C ARG A 312 31.18 18.23 -3.84
N LYS A 313 29.96 17.71 -3.69
CA LYS A 313 28.82 18.10 -4.53
C LYS A 313 28.36 19.52 -4.21
N ILE A 314 28.23 19.86 -2.92
CA ILE A 314 27.86 21.21 -2.48
C ILE A 314 28.87 22.24 -3.01
N GLY A 315 30.17 21.97 -2.92
CA GLY A 315 31.21 22.85 -3.47
C GLY A 315 31.04 23.12 -4.97
N LYS A 316 30.79 22.07 -5.76
CA LYS A 316 30.49 22.23 -7.20
C LYS A 316 29.23 23.06 -7.45
N ILE A 317 28.16 22.85 -6.68
CA ILE A 317 26.92 23.62 -6.81
C ILE A 317 27.20 25.10 -6.54
N CYS A 318 27.94 25.42 -5.47
CA CYS A 318 28.33 26.79 -5.16
C CYS A 318 29.13 27.44 -6.30
N ASP A 319 30.11 26.73 -6.86
CA ASP A 319 30.91 27.23 -7.98
C ASP A 319 30.06 27.54 -9.22
N HIS A 320 29.08 26.67 -9.55
CA HIS A 320 28.16 26.89 -10.66
C HIS A 320 27.20 28.07 -10.42
N THR A 321 26.62 28.20 -9.22
CA THR A 321 25.74 29.34 -8.90
C THR A 321 26.48 30.68 -8.90
N LEU A 322 27.75 30.69 -8.51
CA LEU A 322 28.60 31.88 -8.64
C LEU A 322 28.84 32.22 -10.11
N PHE A 323 29.05 31.20 -10.95
CA PHE A 323 29.21 31.38 -12.39
C PHE A 323 27.94 31.94 -13.04
N ASP A 324 26.76 31.41 -12.71
CA ASP A 324 25.48 31.87 -13.27
C ASP A 324 25.10 33.28 -12.80
N SER A 325 25.35 33.60 -11.53
CA SER A 325 25.10 34.96 -10.98
C SER A 325 26.06 36.00 -11.56
N VAL A 326 27.34 35.65 -11.71
CA VAL A 326 28.33 36.51 -12.41
C VAL A 326 27.98 36.63 -13.88
N PHE A 327 27.57 35.56 -14.56
CA PHE A 327 27.16 35.60 -15.97
C PHE A 327 25.90 36.43 -16.19
N SER A 328 24.91 36.35 -15.29
CA SER A 328 23.70 37.18 -15.34
C SER A 328 23.98 38.66 -15.07
N LEU A 329 24.94 38.95 -14.17
CA LEU A 329 25.44 40.31 -13.93
C LEU A 329 26.20 40.85 -15.14
N PHE A 330 27.05 40.03 -15.77
CA PHE A 330 27.73 40.38 -17.03
C PHE A 330 26.74 40.61 -18.17
N LEU A 331 25.69 39.81 -18.30
CA LEU A 331 24.67 39.98 -19.32
C LEU A 331 23.86 41.27 -19.12
N HIS A 332 23.56 41.65 -17.87
CA HIS A 332 22.94 42.94 -17.54
C HIS A 332 23.85 44.13 -17.85
N ILE A 333 25.16 44.04 -17.57
CA ILE A 333 26.12 45.10 -17.90
C ILE A 333 26.23 45.30 -19.43
N PHE A 334 26.13 44.23 -20.22
CA PHE A 334 26.16 44.30 -21.68
C PHE A 334 24.82 44.71 -22.32
N THR A 335 23.70 44.73 -21.59
CA THR A 335 22.42 45.25 -22.11
C THR A 335 22.22 46.74 -21.83
N PHE A 336 23.09 47.36 -21.03
CA PHE A 336 23.06 48.79 -20.68
C PHE A 336 24.23 49.61 -21.24
N LEU A 337 25.09 49.01 -22.07
CA LEU A 337 26.08 49.65 -22.94
C LEU A 337 25.63 49.49 -24.39
#